data_AF-A0A4Q9W005-F1
#
_entry.id   AF-A0A4Q9W005-F1
#
_cell.length_a   1.000
_cell.length_b   1.000
_cell.length_c   1.000
_cell.angle_alpha   90.00
_cell.angle_beta   90.00
_cell.angle_gamma   90.00
#
_symmetry.space_group_name_H-M   'P 1'
#
loop_
_entity.id
_entity.type
_entity.pdbx_description
1 polymer ?
#
loop_
_entity_poly.entity_id
_entity_poly.type
_entity_poly.pdbx_seq_one_letter_code
_entity_poly.pdbx_strand_id
1 'polypeptide(L)'
;NYLRKYTNHKKKFAYDFYENKEVIKFKTKGFILDEQKIYELHDEGYKKGLRKVDYLHKKLDHLIESGTYFLGNMLSDTGRYQYGYFPHFDKEINFYNILRHASSTYALIEGLDYLGEDLTIVEKAINY
;
A
#
# COMPACT_ATOMS: atom_id res chain seq x y z
N ASN A 1 -3.57 -23.56 0.18
CA ASN A 1 -2.30 -24.32 0.29
C ASN A 1 -2.10 -25.02 1.63
N TYR A 2 -2.58 -24.49 2.76
CA TYR A 2 -2.51 -25.15 4.08
C TYR A 2 -3.12 -26.57 4.11
N LEU A 3 -4.37 -26.73 3.68
CA LEU A 3 -5.05 -28.03 3.71
C LEU A 3 -4.30 -29.11 2.91
N ARG A 4 -3.74 -28.77 1.75
CA ARG A 4 -2.94 -29.72 0.95
C ARG A 4 -1.60 -30.08 1.61
N LYS A 5 -0.99 -29.16 2.37
CA LYS A 5 0.34 -29.33 2.97
C LYS A 5 0.27 -30.04 4.33
N TYR A 6 -0.81 -29.84 5.08
CA TYR A 6 -0.92 -30.29 6.47
C TYR A 6 -2.09 -31.26 6.71
N THR A 7 -2.84 -31.64 5.67
CA THR A 7 -3.90 -32.64 5.77
C THR A 7 -3.89 -33.57 4.55
N ASN A 8 -4.44 -34.78 4.69
CA ASN A 8 -4.69 -35.70 3.56
C ASN A 8 -5.94 -35.31 2.73
N HIS A 9 -6.52 -34.13 2.99
CA HIS A 9 -7.74 -33.69 2.33
C HIS A 9 -7.44 -33.24 0.89
N LYS A 10 -7.70 -34.14 -0.07
CA LYS A 10 -7.48 -33.90 -1.51
C LYS A 10 -8.72 -33.37 -2.24
N LYS A 11 -9.87 -33.30 -1.58
CA LYS A 11 -11.12 -32.83 -2.19
C LYS A 11 -11.09 -31.32 -2.35
N LYS A 12 -11.39 -30.83 -3.55
CA LYS A 12 -11.70 -29.42 -3.78
C LYS A 12 -13.03 -29.10 -3.08
N PHE A 13 -13.17 -27.86 -2.62
CA PHE A 13 -14.46 -27.38 -2.13
C PHE A 13 -15.50 -27.48 -3.25
N ALA A 14 -16.65 -28.10 -2.96
CA ALA A 14 -17.76 -28.29 -3.89
C ALA A 14 -19.05 -28.03 -3.11
N TYR A 15 -19.88 -27.11 -3.59
CA TYR A 15 -21.05 -26.64 -2.86
C TYR A 15 -22.15 -27.71 -2.76
N ASP A 16 -22.40 -28.39 -3.88
CA ASP A 16 -23.30 -29.54 -4.05
C ASP A 16 -23.01 -30.67 -3.05
N PHE A 17 -21.73 -30.90 -2.71
CA PHE A 17 -21.36 -31.90 -1.71
C PHE A 17 -21.98 -31.64 -0.32
N TYR A 18 -22.31 -30.39 -0.01
CA TYR A 18 -22.88 -29.98 1.27
C TYR A 18 -24.38 -29.68 1.21
N GLU A 19 -25.05 -29.90 0.07
CA GLU A 19 -26.50 -29.74 -0.01
C GLU A 19 -27.22 -30.65 1.00
N ASN A 20 -28.21 -30.07 1.70
CA ASN A 20 -29.02 -30.74 2.73
C ASN A 20 -28.22 -31.33 3.91
N LYS A 21 -26.96 -30.94 4.09
CA LYS A 21 -26.14 -31.32 5.26
C LYS A 21 -26.11 -30.19 6.27
N GLU A 22 -26.09 -30.57 7.55
CA GLU A 22 -25.77 -29.62 8.61
C GLU A 22 -24.27 -29.28 8.54
N VAL A 23 -23.96 -27.99 8.46
CA VAL A 23 -22.58 -27.49 8.35
C VAL A 23 -22.34 -26.38 9.36
N ILE A 24 -21.17 -26.40 9.98
CA ILE A 24 -20.72 -25.32 10.86
C ILE A 24 -19.96 -24.29 10.02
N LYS A 25 -20.42 -23.04 10.04
CA LYS A 25 -19.77 -21.92 9.35
C LYS A 25 -18.97 -21.08 10.33
N PHE A 26 -17.72 -20.84 10.01
CA PHE A 26 -16.89 -19.89 10.75
C PHE A 26 -16.95 -18.51 10.09
N LYS A 27 -17.22 -17.48 10.88
CA LYS A 27 -17.00 -16.08 10.49
C LYS A 27 -15.73 -15.58 11.16
N THR A 28 -14.96 -14.79 10.43
CA THR A 28 -13.70 -14.22 10.94
C THR A 28 -13.80 -12.70 10.89
N LYS A 29 -13.38 -12.05 11.98
CA LYS A 29 -13.25 -10.60 12.06
C LYS A 29 -11.78 -10.23 12.08
N GLY A 30 -11.41 -9.18 11.34
CA GLY A 30 -10.03 -8.73 11.20
C GLY A 30 -9.84 -7.35 11.83
N PHE A 31 -8.64 -7.12 12.36
CA PHE A 31 -8.22 -5.83 12.90
C PHE A 31 -6.77 -5.56 12.49
N ILE A 32 -6.42 -4.29 12.30
CA ILE A 32 -5.04 -3.82 12.21
C ILE A 32 -4.73 -3.10 13.53
N LEU A 33 -3.64 -3.49 14.18
CA LEU A 33 -3.05 -2.75 15.28
C LEU A 33 -1.91 -1.91 14.71
N ASP A 34 -2.03 -0.60 14.85
CA ASP A 34 -1.04 0.38 14.45
C ASP A 34 -0.72 1.25 15.67
N GLU A 35 0.45 1.02 16.25
CA GLU A 35 0.82 1.52 17.57
C GLU A 35 -0.24 1.20 18.63
N GLN A 36 -1.05 2.18 19.01
CA GLN A 36 -2.12 2.09 20.01
C GLN A 36 -3.52 2.13 19.40
N LYS A 37 -3.64 2.30 18.08
CA LYS A 37 -4.91 2.39 17.38
C LYS A 37 -5.29 1.03 16.79
N ILE A 38 -6.52 0.62 17.05
CA ILE A 38 -7.11 -0.59 16.49
C ILE A 38 -8.07 -0.17 15.38
N TYR A 39 -7.81 -0.65 14.17
CA TYR A 39 -8.67 -0.43 13.03
C TYR A 39 -9.40 -1.71 12.64
N GLU A 40 -10.73 -1.67 12.73
CA GLU A 40 -11.57 -2.77 12.29
C GLU A 40 -11.57 -2.90 10.76
N LEU A 41 -11.50 -4.14 10.28
CA LEU A 41 -11.62 -4.48 8.86
C LEU A 41 -13.05 -4.91 8.52
N HIS A 42 -13.46 -4.71 7.28
CA HIS A 42 -14.65 -5.37 6.75
C HIS A 42 -14.47 -6.89 6.79
N ASP A 43 -15.52 -7.61 7.19
CA ASP A 43 -15.55 -9.05 7.41
C ASP A 43 -16.20 -9.83 6.24
N GLU A 44 -16.93 -9.14 5.37
CA GLU A 44 -17.72 -9.73 4.28
C GLU A 44 -17.59 -8.96 2.94
N GLY A 45 -18.03 -9.61 1.85
CA GLY A 45 -18.08 -9.04 0.50
C GLY A 45 -16.72 -8.69 -0.12
N TYR A 46 -16.74 -7.87 -1.17
CA TYR A 46 -15.54 -7.41 -1.89
C TYR A 46 -14.62 -6.50 -1.05
N LYS A 47 -15.15 -5.95 0.04
CA LYS A 47 -14.38 -5.11 0.95
C LYS A 47 -13.66 -5.93 2.03
N LYS A 48 -13.89 -7.25 2.11
CA LYS A 48 -13.30 -8.11 3.15
C LYS A 48 -11.78 -7.91 3.24
N GLY A 49 -11.30 -7.62 4.44
CA GLY A 49 -9.89 -7.36 4.72
C GLY A 49 -9.43 -5.92 4.48
N LEU A 50 -10.29 -5.04 3.94
CA LEU A 50 -10.02 -3.61 3.87
C LEU A 50 -10.39 -2.92 5.18
N ARG A 51 -9.60 -1.91 5.55
CA ARG A 51 -9.87 -1.05 6.71
C ARG A 51 -11.14 -0.26 6.48
N LYS A 52 -12.01 -0.19 7.51
CA LYS A 52 -13.17 0.70 7.49
C LYS A 52 -12.71 2.15 7.54
N VAL A 53 -13.27 2.99 6.65
CA VAL A 53 -12.94 4.43 6.56
C VAL A 53 -14.24 5.21 6.49
N ASP A 54 -14.51 6.00 7.53
CA ASP A 54 -15.76 6.77 7.64
C ASP A 54 -15.75 7.99 6.72
N TYR A 55 -14.60 8.67 6.60
CA TYR A 55 -14.42 9.87 5.79
C TYR A 55 -13.28 9.67 4.79
N LEU A 56 -13.62 9.23 3.58
CA LEU A 56 -12.64 8.91 2.55
C LEU A 56 -11.82 10.15 2.13
N HIS A 57 -12.46 11.29 1.90
CA HIS A 57 -11.81 12.52 1.46
C HIS A 57 -10.67 12.94 2.40
N LYS A 58 -10.95 13.11 3.70
CA LYS A 58 -9.93 13.44 4.71
C LYS A 58 -8.78 12.43 4.74
N LYS A 59 -9.05 11.15 4.46
CA LYS A 59 -7.99 10.13 4.41
C LYS A 59 -7.17 10.22 3.13
N LEU A 60 -7.79 10.59 2.01
CA LEU A 60 -7.09 10.87 0.75
C LEU A 60 -6.16 12.07 0.91
N ASP A 61 -6.65 13.17 1.51
CA ASP A 61 -5.84 14.38 1.73
C ASP A 61 -4.58 14.06 2.53
N HIS A 62 -4.73 13.32 3.65
CA HIS A 62 -3.60 12.84 4.45
C HIS A 62 -2.66 11.90 3.65
N LEU A 63 -3.21 11.05 2.78
CA LEU A 63 -2.40 10.15 1.96
C LEU A 63 -1.58 10.93 0.92
N ILE A 64 -2.17 11.96 0.31
CA ILE A 64 -1.47 12.87 -0.60
C ILE A 64 -0.37 13.60 0.18
N GLU A 65 -0.70 14.28 1.28
CA GLU A 65 0.26 14.99 2.13
C GLU A 65 1.45 14.13 2.54
N SER A 66 1.20 13.00 3.20
CA SER A 66 2.27 12.10 3.66
C SER A 66 3.06 11.48 2.50
N GLY A 67 2.41 11.20 1.38
CA GLY A 67 3.05 10.70 0.17
C GLY A 67 3.97 11.74 -0.48
N THR A 68 3.51 12.98 -0.60
CA THR A 68 4.27 14.12 -1.14
C THR A 68 5.53 14.36 -0.32
N TYR A 69 5.41 14.44 1.01
CA TYR A 69 6.59 14.65 1.87
C TYR A 69 7.55 13.47 1.85
N PHE A 70 7.04 12.23 1.85
CA PHE A 70 7.89 11.06 1.72
C PHE A 70 8.67 11.08 0.40
N LEU A 71 8.00 11.42 -0.70
CA LEU A 71 8.61 11.52 -2.03
C LEU A 71 9.62 12.66 -2.14
N GLY A 72 9.31 13.83 -1.59
CA GLY A 72 10.25 14.96 -1.48
C GLY A 72 11.50 14.59 -0.70
N ASN A 73 11.36 13.85 0.40
CA ASN A 73 12.51 13.36 1.19
C ASN A 73 13.37 12.33 0.44
N MET A 74 12.83 11.66 -0.58
CA MET A 74 13.64 10.79 -1.44
C MET A 74 14.45 11.57 -2.47
N LEU A 75 14.18 12.86 -2.69
CA LEU A 75 14.88 13.68 -3.68
C LEU A 75 16.16 14.29 -3.11
N SER A 76 17.32 13.80 -3.55
CA SER A 76 18.63 14.32 -3.10
C SER A 76 18.89 15.74 -3.60
N ASP A 77 19.94 16.38 -3.09
CA ASP A 77 20.39 17.70 -3.56
C ASP A 77 20.88 17.70 -5.01
N THR A 78 21.30 16.53 -5.53
CA THR A 78 21.69 16.39 -6.92
C THR A 78 20.49 16.26 -7.86
N GLY A 79 19.26 16.19 -7.36
CA GLY A 79 18.08 15.92 -8.17
C GLY A 79 17.79 14.44 -8.45
N ARG A 80 18.60 13.54 -7.89
CA ARG A 80 18.41 12.08 -8.02
C ARG A 80 17.47 11.59 -6.92
N TYR A 81 16.49 10.76 -7.27
CA TYR A 81 15.69 10.07 -6.25
C TYR A 81 16.44 8.86 -5.67
N GLN A 82 16.39 8.70 -4.36
CA GLN A 82 16.76 7.48 -3.67
C GLN A 82 15.59 6.50 -3.73
N TYR A 83 15.71 5.41 -4.51
CA TYR A 83 14.62 4.44 -4.69
C TYR A 83 14.38 3.50 -3.49
N GLY A 84 15.17 3.65 -2.43
CA GLY A 84 15.09 2.87 -1.20
C GLY A 84 16.13 1.74 -1.14
N TYR A 85 15.80 0.71 -0.35
CA TYR A 85 16.72 -0.37 0.01
C TYR A 85 16.12 -1.73 -0.28
N PHE A 86 16.98 -2.71 -0.54
CA PHE A 86 16.65 -4.13 -0.42
C PHE A 86 16.73 -4.53 1.06
N PRO A 87 15.60 -4.71 1.77
CA PRO A 87 15.62 -4.80 3.24
C PRO A 87 16.37 -6.04 3.74
N HIS A 88 16.34 -7.13 2.97
CA HIS A 88 17.03 -8.37 3.33
C HIS A 88 18.57 -8.25 3.28
N PHE A 89 19.08 -7.30 2.50
CA PHE A 89 20.53 -7.13 2.26
C PHE A 89 21.07 -5.84 2.84
N ASP A 90 20.22 -5.01 3.46
CA ASP A 90 20.55 -3.65 3.92
C ASP A 90 21.32 -2.83 2.85
N LYS A 91 20.87 -2.96 1.60
CA LYS A 91 21.58 -2.41 0.43
C LYS A 91 20.70 -1.43 -0.33
N GLU A 92 21.21 -0.24 -0.59
CA GLU A 92 20.52 0.74 -1.43
C GLU A 92 20.32 0.19 -2.85
N ILE A 93 19.16 0.50 -3.43
CA ILE A 93 18.88 0.21 -4.83
C ILE A 93 19.73 1.12 -5.71
N ASN A 94 20.76 0.54 -6.35
CA ASN A 94 21.76 1.29 -7.10
C ASN A 94 21.41 1.51 -8.59
N PHE A 95 20.45 0.79 -9.14
CA PHE A 95 19.98 1.04 -10.51
C PHE A 95 19.04 2.23 -10.55
N TYR A 96 19.19 3.05 -11.59
CA TYR A 96 18.38 4.23 -11.82
C TYR A 96 17.59 4.11 -13.11
N ASN A 97 16.35 4.60 -13.13
CA ASN A 97 15.45 4.44 -14.26
C ASN A 97 14.77 5.77 -14.58
N ILE A 98 14.98 6.26 -15.79
CA ILE A 98 14.48 7.57 -16.20
C ILE A 98 12.95 7.68 -16.18
N LEU A 99 12.22 6.59 -16.49
CA LEU A 99 10.75 6.58 -16.42
C LEU A 99 10.26 6.71 -14.97
N ARG A 100 10.93 6.03 -14.04
CA ARG A 100 10.63 6.15 -12.61
C ARG A 100 10.96 7.55 -12.11
N HIS A 101 12.08 8.13 -12.53
CA HIS A 101 12.43 9.51 -12.21
C HIS A 101 11.33 10.47 -12.70
N ALA A 102 10.99 10.45 -13.99
CA ALA A 102 9.96 11.33 -14.55
C ALA A 102 8.60 11.17 -13.87
N SER A 103 8.18 9.93 -13.59
CA SER A 103 6.90 9.65 -12.90
C SER A 103 6.91 10.15 -11.46
N SER A 104 8.05 10.04 -10.77
CA SER A 104 8.23 10.53 -9.39
C SER A 104 8.23 12.06 -9.36
N THR A 105 8.98 12.70 -10.28
CA THR A 105 8.99 14.16 -10.46
C THR A 105 7.59 14.70 -10.72
N TYR A 106 6.84 14.08 -11.64
CA TYR A 106 5.47 14.47 -11.91
C TYR A 106 4.56 14.34 -10.68
N ALA A 107 4.60 13.19 -9.99
CA ALA A 107 3.80 12.98 -8.79
C ALA A 107 4.16 13.97 -7.66
N LEU A 108 5.43 14.35 -7.52
CA LEU A 108 5.87 15.34 -6.55
C LEU A 108 5.32 16.73 -6.88
N ILE A 109 5.35 17.14 -8.17
CA ILE A 109 4.78 18.42 -8.62
C ILE A 109 3.28 18.49 -8.30
N GLU A 110 2.52 17.46 -8.70
CA GLU A 110 1.07 17.41 -8.44
C GLU A 110 0.75 17.41 -6.94
N GLY A 111 1.56 16.68 -6.15
CA GLY A 111 1.43 16.62 -4.71
C GLY A 111 1.67 17.97 -4.02
N LEU A 112 2.72 18.69 -4.43
CA LEU A 112 3.05 20.02 -3.90
C LEU A 112 2.02 21.07 -4.33
N ASP A 113 1.61 21.06 -5.61
CA ASP A 113 0.57 21.97 -6.13
C ASP A 113 -0.75 21.78 -5.39
N TYR A 114 -1.16 20.53 -5.18
CA TYR A 114 -2.35 20.20 -4.39
C TYR A 114 -2.30 20.74 -2.96
N LEU A 115 -1.11 20.76 -2.34
CA LEU A 115 -0.89 21.29 -0.99
C LEU A 115 -0.65 22.81 -0.97
N GLY A 116 -0.49 23.44 -2.14
CA GLY A 116 -0.14 24.86 -2.25
C GLY A 116 1.28 25.18 -1.81
N GLU A 117 2.21 24.24 -1.99
CA GLU A 117 3.61 24.34 -1.57
C GLU A 117 4.56 24.78 -2.69
N ASP A 118 5.80 25.14 -2.30
CA ASP A 118 6.83 25.61 -3.22
C ASP A 118 7.31 24.49 -4.17
N LEU A 119 7.23 24.76 -5.47
CA LEU A 119 7.64 23.86 -6.54
C LEU A 119 9.13 23.95 -6.89
N THR A 120 9.86 24.97 -6.42
CA THR A 120 11.27 25.16 -6.78
C THR A 120 12.15 23.98 -6.34
N ILE A 121 11.72 23.25 -5.30
CA ILE A 121 12.43 22.05 -4.82
C ILE A 121 12.54 20.95 -5.88
N VAL A 122 11.69 20.97 -6.92
CA VAL A 122 11.66 19.97 -7.99
C VAL A 122 12.55 20.35 -9.17
N GLU A 123 13.04 21.60 -9.26
CA GLU A 123 13.91 22.05 -10.36
C GLU A 123 15.18 21.21 -10.47
N LYS A 124 15.78 20.84 -9.32
CA LYS A 124 16.93 19.94 -9.28
C LYS A 124 16.63 18.58 -9.92
N ALA A 125 15.41 18.07 -9.76
CA ALA A 125 14.99 16.82 -10.41
C ALA A 125 14.89 16.99 -11.93
N ILE A 126 14.31 18.10 -12.39
CA ILE A 126 14.18 18.39 -13.84
C ILE A 126 15.54 18.54 -14.53
N ASN A 127 16.53 19.07 -13.81
CA ASN A 127 17.87 19.34 -14.33
C ASN A 127 18.87 18.17 -14.15
N TYR A 128 18.43 17.03 -13.59
CA TYR A 128 19.26 15.84 -13.37
C TYR A 128 19.37 14.96 -14.62
#